data_AF-A0A3B4F129-F1
#
_entry.id   AF-A0A3B4F129-F1
#
_cell.length_a   1.000
_cell.length_b   1.000
_cell.length_c   1.000
_cell.angle_alpha   90.00
_cell.angle_beta   90.00
_cell.angle_gamma   90.00
#
_symmetry.space_group_name_H-M   'P 1'
#
loop_
_entity.id
_entity.type
_entity.pdbx_description
1 polymer ?
#
loop_
_entity_poly.entity_id
_entity_poly.type
_entity_poly.pdbx_seq_one_letter_code
_entity_poly.pdbx_strand_id
1 'polypeptide(L)'
;MKKLVVFLLCVVLLTIYTDANPIIKESVAKQLLRTKRQDRPMKAGYPDEPMREHLLHMQALDLRARETNLEHWLNPHCYPRCDRNYGHPV
;
A
#
# COMPACT_ATOMS: atom_id res chain seq x y z
N MET A 1 -35.42 -40.98 37.78
CA MET A 1 -34.44 -41.44 36.77
C MET A 1 -34.71 -40.91 35.36
N LYS A 2 -35.88 -41.14 34.75
CA LYS A 2 -36.15 -40.72 33.36
C LYS A 2 -35.97 -39.21 33.07
N LYS A 3 -36.38 -38.33 33.98
CA LYS A 3 -36.22 -36.87 33.81
C LYS A 3 -34.75 -36.40 33.83
N LEU A 4 -33.90 -37.06 34.63
CA LEU A 4 -32.47 -36.76 34.68
C LEU A 4 -31.76 -37.21 33.41
N VAL A 5 -32.18 -38.35 32.84
CA VAL A 5 -31.66 -38.84 31.56
C VAL A 5 -31.98 -37.87 30.43
N VAL A 6 -33.23 -37.38 30.35
CA VAL A 6 -33.64 -36.39 29.34
C VAL A 6 -32.87 -35.08 29.51
N PHE A 7 -32.68 -34.63 30.75
CA PHE A 7 -31.92 -33.40 31.04
C PHE A 7 -30.45 -33.52 30.61
N LEU A 8 -29.79 -34.65 30.93
CA LEU A 8 -28.42 -34.92 30.48
C LEU A 8 -28.34 -34.97 28.94
N LEU A 9 -29.32 -35.57 28.28
CA LEU A 9 -29.38 -35.64 26.82
C LEU A 9 -29.52 -34.24 26.20
N CYS A 10 -30.36 -33.38 26.78
CA CYS A 10 -30.48 -31.99 26.36
C CYS A 10 -29.19 -31.19 26.55
N VAL A 11 -28.46 -31.39 27.65
CA VAL A 11 -27.17 -30.72 27.90
C VAL A 11 -26.12 -31.15 26.89
N VAL A 12 -26.02 -32.46 26.61
CA VAL A 12 -25.08 -32.99 25.60
C VAL A 12 -25.41 -32.43 24.22
N LEU A 13 -26.70 -32.41 23.83
CA LEU A 13 -27.13 -31.82 22.57
C LEU A 13 -26.74 -30.34 22.50
N LEU A 14 -27.00 -29.56 23.55
CA LEU A 14 -26.63 -28.14 23.59
C LEU A 14 -25.13 -27.94 23.39
N THR A 15 -24.26 -28.73 24.04
CA THR A 15 -22.80 -28.61 23.87
C THR A 15 -22.34 -28.87 22.44
N ILE A 16 -22.92 -29.88 21.77
CA ILE A 16 -22.58 -30.23 20.39
C ILE A 16 -23.06 -29.14 19.41
N TYR A 17 -24.22 -28.51 19.67
CA TYR A 17 -24.73 -27.42 18.83
C TYR A 17 -24.06 -26.07 19.11
N THR A 18 -23.52 -25.84 20.32
CA THR A 18 -22.80 -24.59 20.64
C THR A 18 -21.38 -24.54 20.09
N ASP A 19 -20.76 -25.69 19.81
CA ASP A 19 -19.49 -25.78 19.07
C ASP A 19 -19.63 -25.27 17.61
N ALA A 20 -20.86 -25.04 17.14
CA ALA A 20 -21.13 -24.37 15.87
C ALA A 20 -20.88 -22.85 15.89
N ASN A 21 -20.33 -22.30 16.98
CA ASN A 21 -19.67 -21.01 16.92
C ASN A 21 -18.16 -21.28 16.78
N PRO A 22 -17.63 -21.47 15.55
CA PRO A 22 -16.21 -21.60 15.38
C PRO A 22 -15.62 -20.23 15.74
N ILE A 23 -15.13 -20.10 16.97
CA ILE A 23 -14.01 -19.20 17.24
C ILE A 23 -12.89 -19.77 16.36
N ILE A 24 -12.87 -19.29 15.12
CA ILE A 24 -11.89 -19.67 14.11
C ILE A 24 -10.55 -19.44 14.77
N LYS A 25 -9.73 -20.50 14.86
CA LYS A 25 -8.38 -20.39 15.41
C LYS A 25 -7.67 -19.24 14.72
N GLU A 26 -6.94 -18.42 15.48
CA GLU A 26 -6.31 -17.20 14.97
C GLU A 26 -5.45 -17.46 13.72
N SER A 27 -4.79 -18.62 13.64
CA SER A 27 -4.04 -19.05 12.46
C SER A 27 -4.90 -19.20 11.21
N VAL A 28 -6.09 -19.79 11.34
CA VAL A 28 -7.05 -19.98 10.24
C VAL A 28 -7.67 -18.65 9.85
N ALA A 29 -8.00 -17.78 10.82
CA ALA A 29 -8.50 -16.44 10.55
C ALA A 29 -7.45 -15.62 9.76
N LYS A 30 -6.17 -15.67 10.16
CA LYS A 30 -5.07 -15.03 9.44
C LYS A 30 -4.88 -15.60 8.03
N GLN A 31 -5.01 -16.93 7.86
CA GLN A 31 -4.96 -17.58 6.55
C GLN A 31 -6.05 -17.04 5.61
N LEU A 32 -7.30 -16.98 6.10
CA LEU A 32 -8.46 -16.48 5.35
C LEU A 32 -8.34 -14.98 5.01
N LEU A 33 -7.80 -14.18 5.92
CA LEU A 33 -7.56 -12.76 5.66
C LEU A 33 -6.44 -12.55 4.62
N ARG A 34 -5.44 -13.44 4.57
CA ARG A 34 -4.35 -13.36 3.58
C ARG A 34 -4.85 -13.71 2.18
N THR A 35 -5.66 -14.76 2.03
CA THR A 35 -6.26 -15.11 0.73
C THR A 35 -7.20 -14.00 0.24
N LYS A 36 -8.05 -13.45 1.12
CA LYS A 36 -8.93 -12.32 0.76
C LYS A 36 -8.22 -11.03 0.33
N ARG A 37 -6.98 -10.79 0.76
CA ARG A 37 -6.17 -9.65 0.26
C ARG A 37 -5.64 -9.87 -1.14
N GLN A 38 -5.41 -11.13 -1.55
CA GLN A 38 -4.96 -11.47 -2.90
C GLN A 38 -6.11 -11.38 -3.92
N ASP A 39 -7.34 -11.64 -3.48
CA ASP A 39 -8.54 -11.47 -4.30
C ASP A 39 -8.96 -10.01 -4.50
N ARG A 40 -8.33 -9.06 -3.78
CA ARG A 40 -8.59 -7.65 -4.06
C ARG A 40 -8.02 -7.35 -5.44
N PRO A 41 -8.81 -6.75 -6.35
CA PRO A 41 -8.24 -6.23 -7.58
C PRO A 41 -7.08 -5.32 -7.20
N MET A 42 -5.91 -5.54 -7.82
CA MET A 42 -4.81 -4.60 -7.70
C MET A 42 -5.35 -3.20 -8.00
N LYS A 43 -4.88 -2.21 -7.23
CA LYS A 43 -5.27 -0.80 -7.40
C LYS A 43 -5.28 -0.50 -8.91
N ALA A 44 -6.40 0.00 -9.42
CA ALA A 44 -6.63 0.12 -10.86
C ALA A 44 -5.42 0.75 -11.56
N GLY A 45 -4.77 -0.05 -12.41
CA GLY A 45 -3.61 0.31 -13.21
C GLY A 45 -2.63 -0.85 -13.41
N TYR A 46 -1.88 -0.84 -14.52
CA TYR A 46 -0.76 -1.77 -14.73
C TYR A 46 0.23 -1.70 -13.54
N PRO A 47 0.97 -2.78 -13.23
CA PRO A 47 1.96 -2.78 -12.15
C PRO A 47 2.92 -1.58 -12.21
N ASP A 48 3.21 -1.11 -13.42
CA ASP A 48 4.11 0.00 -13.70
C ASP A 48 3.41 1.35 -13.90
N GLU A 49 2.07 1.42 -13.95
CA GLU A 49 1.34 2.70 -14.09
C GLU A 49 1.70 3.74 -13.03
N PRO A 50 1.71 3.44 -11.71
CA PRO A 50 2.10 4.43 -10.71
C PRO A 50 3.56 4.87 -10.85
N MET A 51 4.43 3.96 -11.31
CA MET A 51 5.84 4.27 -11.56
C MET A 51 6.00 5.15 -12.80
N ARG A 52 5.26 4.86 -13.87
CA ARG A 52 5.27 5.60 -15.13
C ARG A 52 4.80 7.04 -14.93
N GLU A 53 3.71 7.26 -14.22
CA GLU A 53 3.21 8.60 -13.92
C GLU A 53 4.21 9.41 -13.08
N HIS A 54 4.82 8.77 -12.08
CA HIS A 54 5.86 9.40 -11.27
C HIS A 54 7.09 9.79 -12.10
N LEU A 55 7.57 8.89 -12.96
CA LEU A 55 8.71 9.16 -13.84
C LEU A 55 8.43 10.30 -14.83
N LEU A 56 7.24 10.35 -15.42
CA LEU A 56 6.83 11.46 -16.29
C LEU A 56 6.78 12.80 -15.53
N HIS A 57 6.28 12.79 -14.28
CA HIS A 57 6.29 13.97 -13.43
C HIS A 57 7.72 14.44 -13.11
N MET A 58 8.61 13.52 -12.73
CA MET A 58 10.02 13.82 -12.47
C MET A 58 10.71 14.41 -13.71
N GLN A 59 10.45 13.85 -14.90
CA GLN A 59 11.00 14.37 -16.14
C GLN A 59 10.54 15.80 -16.44
N ALA A 60 9.27 16.13 -16.20
CA ALA A 60 8.77 17.49 -16.37
C ALA A 60 9.42 18.49 -15.40
N LEU A 61 9.69 18.07 -14.16
CA LEU A 61 10.42 18.88 -13.19
C LEU A 61 11.87 19.12 -13.61
N ASP A 62 12.56 18.10 -14.13
CA ASP A 62 13.93 18.22 -14.62
C ASP A 62 14.03 19.16 -15.83
N LEU A 63 13.08 19.10 -16.75
CA LEU A 63 13.01 20.02 -17.90
C LEU A 63 12.80 21.45 -17.42
N ARG A 64 11.84 21.68 -16.52
CA ARG A 64 11.61 23.02 -15.94
C ARG A 64 12.84 23.52 -15.19
N ALA A 65 13.50 22.67 -14.41
CA ALA A 65 14.74 23.04 -13.70
C ALA A 65 15.85 23.43 -14.67
N ARG A 66 15.98 22.73 -15.81
CA ARG A 66 16.94 23.09 -16.87
C ARG A 66 16.59 24.41 -17.52
N GLU A 67 15.31 24.64 -17.85
CA GLU A 67 14.83 25.90 -18.41
C GLU A 67 15.09 27.07 -17.46
N THR A 68 14.67 26.96 -16.20
CA THR A 68 14.89 28.02 -15.19
C THR A 68 16.37 28.25 -14.92
N ASN A 69 17.17 27.18 -14.92
CA ASN A 69 18.62 27.31 -14.84
C ASN A 69 19.13 28.09 -16.05
N LEU A 70 18.82 27.68 -17.28
CA LEU A 70 19.25 28.35 -18.51
C LEU A 70 18.82 29.83 -18.56
N GLU A 71 17.59 30.14 -18.14
CA GLU A 71 17.09 31.51 -18.01
C GLU A 71 17.88 32.32 -16.97
N HIS A 72 18.25 31.70 -15.84
CA HIS A 72 19.10 32.29 -14.83
C HIS A 72 20.53 32.53 -15.33
N TRP A 73 21.12 31.59 -16.08
CA TRP A 73 22.45 31.74 -16.69
C TRP A 73 22.47 32.78 -17.82
N LEU A 74 21.37 32.94 -18.57
CA LEU A 74 21.25 33.90 -19.68
C LEU A 74 20.81 35.30 -19.24
N ASN A 75 20.49 35.49 -17.96
CA ASN A 75 20.08 36.79 -17.44
C ASN A 75 21.30 37.69 -17.17
N PRO A 76 21.44 38.83 -17.89
CA PRO A 76 22.59 39.73 -17.73
C PRO A 76 22.65 40.45 -16.37
N HIS A 77 21.62 40.32 -15.53
CA HIS A 77 21.57 40.84 -14.16
C HIS A 77 21.84 39.79 -13.07
N CYS A 78 22.21 38.55 -13.43
CA CYS A 78 22.55 37.54 -12.44
C CYS A 78 23.94 37.78 -11.83
N TYR A 79 24.07 37.46 -10.53
CA TYR A 79 25.33 37.59 -9.80
C TYR A 79 26.44 36.70 -10.40
N PRO A 80 27.73 37.03 -10.27
CA PRO A 80 28.84 36.34 -10.96
C PRO A 80 29.03 34.86 -10.58
N ARG A 81 28.25 34.33 -9.62
CA ARG A 81 28.21 32.88 -9.29
C ARG A 81 27.26 32.09 -10.21
N CYS A 82 26.65 32.77 -11.17
CA CYS A 82 25.68 32.26 -12.13
C CYS A 82 26.29 32.17 -13.53
N ASP A 83 27.61 31.95 -13.65
CA ASP A 83 28.26 31.50 -14.89
C ASP A 83 28.61 30.00 -14.77
N ARG A 84 28.12 29.19 -15.71
CA ARG A 84 28.28 27.73 -15.71
C ARG A 84 29.74 27.32 -15.84
N ASN A 85 30.57 28.20 -16.42
CA ASN A 85 32.00 27.98 -16.56
C ASN A 85 32.80 28.39 -15.32
N TYR A 86 32.16 29.03 -14.33
CA TYR A 86 32.79 29.52 -13.10
C TYR A 86 32.40 28.67 -11.87
N GLY A 87 32.19 27.37 -12.07
CA GLY A 87 32.10 26.41 -10.98
C GLY A 87 33.52 25.96 -10.59
N HIS A 88 33.95 26.24 -9.36
CA HIS A 88 35.14 25.59 -8.81
C HIS A 88 34.98 24.06 -8.93
N PRO A 89 35.97 23.33 -9.46
CA PRO A 89 35.90 21.87 -9.47
C PRO A 89 35.83 21.37 -8.02
N VAL A 90 34.88 20.48 -7.75
CA VAL A 90 34.83 19.68 -6.52
C VAL A 90 35.74 18.48 -6.68
#